data_AF-A0A368TLI9-F1
#
_entry.id   AF-A0A368TLI9-F1
#
_cell.length_a   1.000
_cell.length_b   1.000
_cell.length_c   1.000
_cell.angle_alpha   90.00
_cell.angle_beta   90.00
_cell.angle_gamma   90.00
#
_symmetry.space_group_name_H-M   'P 1'
#
loop_
_entity.id
_entity.type
_entity.pdbx_description
1 polymer ?
#
loop_
_entity_poly.entity_id
_entity_poly.type
_entity_poly.pdbx_seq_one_letter_code
_entity_poly.pdbx_strand_id
1 'polypeptide(L)'
;MGNIEGWAKKWLEDRRHEGKTCLEIKMHGSRYYVYHSTNRYDKEIKKGRKVSKYLGKLNKEKGFIPKGQNKRVVAGPRNITEYGNSVLLHEMIKDIKPVLRAGFPDHWEEICALA
;
A
#
# COMPACT_ATOMS: atom_id res chain seq x y z
N MET A 1 -7.90 -21.89 -20.46
CA MET A 1 -6.52 -21.49 -20.08
C MET A 1 -6.17 -20.25 -20.87
N GLY A 2 -5.95 -19.11 -20.20
CA GLY A 2 -5.63 -17.85 -20.90
C GLY A 2 -4.32 -18.01 -21.67
N ASN A 3 -4.35 -17.72 -22.97
CA ASN A 3 -3.19 -17.85 -23.84
C ASN A 3 -2.15 -16.79 -23.43
N ILE A 4 -0.97 -17.21 -22.97
CA ILE A 4 0.11 -16.28 -22.64
C ILE A 4 0.60 -15.67 -23.96
N GLU A 5 0.50 -14.35 -24.08
CA GLU A 5 0.99 -13.60 -25.24
C GLU A 5 2.49 -13.85 -25.49
N GLY A 6 2.89 -13.87 -26.76
CA GLY A 6 4.24 -14.24 -27.19
C GLY A 6 5.35 -13.40 -26.56
N TRP A 7 5.10 -12.11 -26.30
CA TRP A 7 6.08 -11.23 -25.64
C TRP A 7 6.36 -11.63 -24.19
N ALA A 8 5.35 -12.12 -23.46
CA ALA A 8 5.51 -12.57 -22.09
C ALA A 8 6.27 -13.91 -22.02
N LYS A 9 6.11 -14.77 -23.03
CA LYS A 9 6.92 -15.99 -23.20
C LYS A 9 8.38 -15.65 -23.49
N LYS A 10 8.64 -14.74 -24.42
CA LYS A 10 9.99 -14.28 -24.74
C LYS A 10 10.71 -13.73 -23.50
N TRP A 11 10.02 -12.89 -22.72
CA TRP A 11 10.56 -12.38 -21.46
C TRP A 11 10.94 -13.51 -20.48
N LEU A 12 10.13 -14.57 -20.40
CA LEU A 12 10.42 -15.71 -19.55
C LEU A 12 11.65 -16.50 -20.02
N GLU A 13 11.81 -16.66 -21.34
CA GLU A 13 12.97 -17.31 -21.96
C GLU A 13 14.25 -16.53 -21.72
N ASP A 14 14.22 -15.21 -21.92
CA ASP A 14 15.35 -14.31 -21.63
C ASP A 14 15.81 -14.47 -20.17
N ARG A 15 14.87 -14.51 -19.22
CA ARG A 15 15.19 -14.73 -17.80
C ARG A 15 15.75 -16.13 -17.50
N ARG A 16 15.35 -17.15 -18.25
CA ARG A 16 15.92 -18.50 -18.12
C ARG A 16 17.35 -18.54 -18.65
N HIS A 17 17.64 -17.85 -19.75
CA HIS A 17 19.00 -17.68 -20.26
C HIS A 17 19.90 -16.93 -19.28
N GLU A 18 19.38 -15.96 -18.53
CA GLU A 18 20.08 -15.30 -17.42
C GLU A 18 20.31 -16.21 -16.18
N GLY A 19 19.85 -17.47 -16.21
CA GLY A 19 19.99 -18.41 -15.09
C GLY A 19 18.89 -18.33 -14.03
N LYS A 20 17.82 -17.55 -14.23
CA LYS A 20 16.67 -17.52 -13.30
C LYS A 20 15.70 -18.64 -13.65
N THR A 21 15.80 -19.73 -12.91
CA THR A 21 14.91 -20.90 -13.04
C THR A 21 13.62 -20.72 -12.24
N CYS A 22 12.65 -21.62 -12.45
CA CYS A 22 11.42 -21.71 -11.65
C CYS A 22 10.46 -20.51 -11.74
N LEU A 23 10.54 -19.68 -12.78
CA LEU A 23 9.57 -18.62 -13.03
C LEU A 23 8.31 -19.15 -13.74
N GLU A 24 7.14 -18.70 -13.26
CA GLU A 24 5.82 -19.01 -13.81
C GLU A 24 5.02 -17.71 -13.97
N ILE A 25 4.45 -17.48 -15.15
CA ILE A 25 3.59 -16.32 -15.42
C ILE A 25 2.13 -16.77 -15.34
N LYS A 26 1.35 -16.07 -14.52
CA LYS A 26 -0.10 -16.26 -14.41
C LYS A 26 -0.83 -15.02 -14.88
N MET A 27 -1.86 -15.22 -15.69
CA MET A 27 -2.72 -14.15 -16.20
C MET A 27 -4.00 -14.10 -15.37
N HIS A 28 -4.33 -12.92 -14.87
CA HIS A 28 -5.63 -12.65 -14.25
C HIS A 28 -6.24 -11.41 -14.90
N GLY A 29 -7.30 -11.61 -15.68
CA GLY A 29 -7.87 -10.57 -16.55
C GLY A 29 -6.88 -10.12 -17.62
N SER A 30 -6.62 -8.82 -17.70
CA SER A 30 -5.64 -8.21 -18.62
C SER A 30 -4.23 -8.05 -18.03
N ARG A 31 -3.98 -8.59 -16.83
CA ARG A 31 -2.73 -8.39 -16.09
C ARG A 31 -1.93 -9.68 -16.00
N TYR A 32 -0.63 -9.55 -16.21
CA TYR A 32 0.35 -10.64 -16.08
C TYR A 32 1.08 -10.52 -14.75
N TYR A 33 1.21 -11.64 -14.05
CA TYR A 33 1.85 -11.73 -12.74
C TYR A 33 2.92 -12.82 -12.77
N VAL A 34 4.09 -12.51 -12.23
CA VAL A 34 5.22 -13.43 -12.18
C VAL A 34 5.32 -14.06 -10.80
N TYR A 35 5.47 -15.37 -10.78
CA TYR A 35 5.64 -16.20 -9.59
C TYR A 35 6.93 -17.00 -9.70
N HIS A 36 7.52 -17.31 -8.55
CA HIS A 36 8.55 -18.32 -8.40
C HIS A 36 7.92 -19.60 -7.88
N SER A 37 7.92 -20.66 -8.68
CA SER A 37 7.29 -21.93 -8.37
C SER A 37 8.32 -23.00 -8.03
N THR A 38 8.30 -23.49 -6.79
CA THR A 38 9.16 -24.56 -6.30
C THR A 38 8.33 -25.67 -5.66
N ASN A 39 8.87 -26.89 -5.58
CA ASN A 39 8.27 -27.97 -4.79
C ASN A 39 8.97 -28.04 -3.43
N ARG A 40 8.21 -27.97 -2.34
CA ARG A 40 8.73 -28.08 -0.97
C ARG A 40 8.05 -29.27 -0.29
N TYR A 41 8.83 -30.10 0.40
CA TYR A 41 8.26 -31.18 1.19
C TYR A 41 7.45 -30.64 2.36
N ASP A 42 6.21 -31.10 2.49
CA ASP A 42 5.31 -30.78 3.58
C ASP A 42 5.28 -31.96 4.56
N LYS A 43 5.73 -31.74 5.80
CA LYS A 43 5.89 -32.81 6.81
C LYS A 43 4.56 -33.30 7.36
N GLU A 44 3.53 -32.46 7.37
CA GLU A 44 2.19 -32.82 7.88
C GLU A 44 1.51 -33.80 6.92
N ILE A 45 1.56 -33.47 5.63
CA ILE A 45 0.93 -34.25 4.55
C ILE A 45 1.86 -35.38 4.06
N LYS A 46 3.13 -35.38 4.49
CA LYS A 46 4.21 -36.29 4.08
C LYS A 46 4.41 -36.37 2.56
N LYS A 47 4.13 -35.29 1.84
CA LYS A 47 4.18 -35.22 0.37
C LYS A 47 4.81 -33.91 -0.09
N GLY A 48 5.30 -33.89 -1.34
CA GLY A 48 5.76 -32.66 -1.98
C GLY A 48 4.60 -31.73 -2.29
N ARG A 49 4.70 -30.47 -1.87
CA ARG A 49 3.72 -29.42 -2.14
C ARG A 49 4.33 -28.34 -3.03
N LYS A 50 3.64 -28.03 -4.14
CA LYS A 50 3.98 -26.89 -5.00
C LYS A 50 3.73 -25.59 -4.23
N VAL A 51 4.77 -24.79 -4.08
CA VAL A 51 4.75 -23.46 -3.46
C VAL A 51 5.07 -22.43 -4.54
N SER A 52 4.13 -21.51 -4.79
CA SER A 52 4.31 -20.40 -5.72
C SER A 52 4.43 -19.08 -4.95
N LYS A 53 5.59 -18.44 -4.99
CA LYS A 53 5.86 -17.14 -4.36
C LYS A 53 5.66 -16.01 -5.36
N TYR A 54 4.83 -15.03 -5.03
CA TYR A 54 4.59 -13.86 -5.88
C TYR A 54 5.83 -12.96 -5.96
N LEU A 55 6.32 -12.68 -7.17
CA LEU A 55 7.49 -11.83 -7.41
C LEU A 55 7.14 -10.43 -7.91
N GLY A 56 6.08 -10.25 -8.70
CA GLY A 56 5.75 -8.95 -9.27
C GLY A 56 4.79 -8.99 -10.46
N LYS A 57 4.51 -7.82 -11.03
CA LYS A 57 3.66 -7.68 -12.22
C LYS A 57 4.53 -7.58 -13.47
N LEU A 58 4.06 -8.14 -14.57
CA LEU A 58 4.69 -8.00 -15.87
C LEU A 58 3.81 -7.09 -16.75
N ASN A 59 4.39 -6.01 -17.25
CA ASN A 59 3.74 -5.07 -18.15
C ASN A 59 4.50 -5.05 -19.49
N LYS A 60 3.78 -4.93 -20.60
CA LYS A 60 4.36 -4.90 -21.95
C LYS A 60 5.24 -3.66 -22.18
N GLU A 61 4.83 -2.51 -21.65
CA GLU A 61 5.54 -1.23 -21.84
C GLU A 61 6.66 -1.04 -20.82
N LYS A 62 6.34 -1.24 -19.54
CA LYS A 62 7.26 -0.98 -18.42
C LYS A 62 8.14 -2.18 -18.05
N GLY A 63 7.91 -3.35 -18.64
CA GLY A 63 8.58 -4.59 -18.28
C GLY A 63 8.15 -5.14 -16.91
N PHE A 64 9.08 -5.82 -16.23
CA PHE A 64 8.81 -6.48 -14.96
C PHE A 64 8.92 -5.52 -13.78
N ILE A 65 7.82 -5.37 -13.03
CA ILE A 65 7.70 -4.54 -11.84
C ILE A 65 7.71 -5.46 -10.60
N PRO A 66 8.83 -5.58 -9.88
CA PRO A 66 8.94 -6.42 -8.69
C PRO A 66 8.04 -5.92 -7.55
N LYS A 67 7.62 -6.88 -6.71
CA LYS A 67 6.88 -6.64 -5.48
C LYS A 67 7.71 -5.73 -4.56
N GLY A 68 7.13 -4.60 -4.15
CA GLY A 68 7.76 -3.68 -3.20
C GLY A 68 8.51 -2.50 -3.80
N GLN A 69 8.61 -2.37 -5.13
CA GLN A 69 9.13 -1.14 -5.75
C GLN A 69 8.16 0.05 -5.62
N ASN A 70 6.86 -0.21 -5.48
CA ASN A 70 5.89 0.81 -5.08
C ASN A 70 5.90 1.03 -3.56
N LYS A 71 7.08 1.09 -2.93
CA LYS A 71 7.16 1.81 -1.67
C LYS A 71 6.92 3.26 -2.04
N ARG A 72 5.69 3.73 -1.83
CA ARG A 72 5.46 5.17 -1.68
C ARG A 72 6.56 5.62 -0.74
N VAL A 73 7.45 6.50 -1.21
CA VAL A 73 8.33 7.24 -0.32
C VAL A 73 7.38 7.68 0.78
N VAL A 74 7.61 7.21 2.00
CA VAL A 74 6.85 7.68 3.15
C VAL A 74 7.19 9.15 3.17
N ALA A 75 6.33 9.96 2.56
CA ALA A 75 6.36 11.41 2.72
C ALA A 75 6.47 11.59 4.23
N GLY A 76 7.42 12.44 4.65
CA GLY A 76 7.77 12.66 6.06
C GLY A 76 6.55 12.89 6.95
N PRO A 77 6.72 12.97 8.29
CA PRO A 77 5.61 13.02 9.24
C PRO A 77 4.49 13.89 8.70
N ARG A 78 3.34 13.26 8.38
CA ARG A 78 2.16 14.00 7.94
C ARG A 78 1.79 14.86 9.13
N ASN A 79 2.02 16.15 9.02
CA ASN A 79 1.36 17.11 9.88
C ASN A 79 -0.12 16.96 9.55
N ILE A 80 -0.86 16.21 10.36
CA ILE A 80 -2.32 16.16 10.30
C ILE A 80 -2.76 17.52 10.86
N THR A 81 -2.67 18.57 10.05
CA THR A 81 -3.28 19.84 10.38
C THR A 81 -4.78 19.67 10.15
N GLU A 82 -5.50 19.26 11.19
CA GLU A 82 -6.96 19.20 11.21
C GLU A 82 -7.56 20.61 11.24
N TYR A 83 -7.22 21.43 10.24
CA TYR A 83 -7.67 22.82 10.13
C TYR A 83 -9.19 22.92 10.24
N GLY A 84 -9.92 21.97 9.64
CA GLY A 84 -11.38 21.91 9.74
C GLY A 84 -11.90 21.76 11.17
N ASN A 85 -11.28 20.91 11.98
CA ASN A 85 -11.70 20.67 13.36
C ASN A 85 -11.40 21.89 14.24
N SER A 86 -10.22 22.51 14.05
CA SER A 86 -9.86 23.74 14.77
C SER A 86 -10.77 24.92 14.40
N VAL A 87 -11.13 25.07 13.13
CA VAL A 87 -12.06 26.13 12.68
C VAL A 87 -13.47 25.90 13.20
N LEU A 88 -13.95 24.66 13.19
CA LEU A 88 -15.28 24.34 13.70
C LEU A 88 -15.40 24.67 15.20
N LEU A 89 -14.39 24.26 15.98
CA LEU A 89 -14.33 24.57 17.41
C LEU A 89 -14.21 26.09 17.65
N HIS A 90 -13.44 26.81 16.82
CA HIS A 90 -13.31 28.26 16.91
C HIS A 90 -14.64 28.99 16.68
N GLU A 91 -15.43 28.56 15.68
CA GLU A 91 -16.76 29.14 15.41
C GLU A 91 -17.75 28.82 16.53
N MET A 92 -17.76 27.59 17.06
CA MET A 92 -18.64 27.23 18.19
C MET A 92 -18.35 28.05 19.45
N ILE A 93 -17.08 28.31 19.75
CA ILE A 93 -16.67 29.05 20.95
C ILE A 93 -16.95 30.56 20.81
N LYS A 94 -17.13 31.08 19.59
CA LYS A 94 -17.35 32.51 19.32
C LYS A 94 -18.55 33.08 20.07
N ASP A 95 -19.64 32.34 20.13
CA ASP A 95 -20.88 32.77 20.78
C ASP A 95 -20.81 32.61 22.32
N ILE A 96 -19.94 31.73 22.81
CA ILE A 96 -19.76 31.43 24.24
C ILE A 96 -18.74 32.39 24.89
N LYS A 97 -17.74 32.86 24.13
CA LYS A 97 -16.73 33.84 24.57
C LYS A 97 -17.28 35.05 25.34
N PRO A 98 -18.34 35.76 24.87
CA PRO A 98 -18.85 36.92 25.61
C PRO A 98 -19.45 36.54 26.97
N VAL A 99 -20.10 35.38 27.07
CA VAL A 99 -20.68 34.87 28.33
C VAL A 99 -19.58 34.45 29.30
N LEU A 100 -18.54 33.78 28.80
CA LEU A 100 -17.36 33.40 29.58
C LEU A 100 -16.60 34.62 30.10
N ARG A 101 -16.41 35.66 29.28
CA ARG A 101 -15.77 36.91 29.70
C ARG A 101 -16.58 37.68 30.75
N ALA A 102 -17.90 37.62 30.68
CA ALA A 102 -18.77 38.24 31.67
C ALA A 102 -18.79 37.48 33.01
N GLY A 103 -18.74 36.15 32.97
CA GLY A 103 -18.78 35.28 34.17
C GLY A 103 -17.43 35.06 34.84
N PHE A 104 -16.34 35.03 34.07
CA PHE A 104 -14.99 34.73 34.56
C PHE A 104 -13.94 35.65 33.90
N PRO A 105 -13.93 36.96 34.23
CA PRO A 105 -13.08 37.95 33.57
C PRO A 105 -11.57 37.65 33.65
N ASP A 106 -11.13 37.03 34.74
CA ASP A 106 -9.70 36.76 35.00
C ASP A 106 -9.23 35.39 34.50
N HIS A 107 -10.16 34.47 34.19
CA HIS A 107 -9.85 33.06 33.87
C HIS A 107 -10.46 32.53 32.57
N TRP A 108 -11.19 33.36 31.82
CA TRP A 108 -11.87 32.91 30.59
C TRP A 108 -10.91 32.33 29.54
N GLU A 109 -9.65 32.81 29.49
CA GLU A 109 -8.62 32.30 28.56
C GLU A 109 -8.17 30.88 28.91
N GLU A 110 -7.97 30.59 30.20
CA GLU A 110 -7.59 29.27 30.68
C GLU A 110 -8.72 28.26 30.46
N ILE A 111 -9.97 28.68 30.70
CA ILE A 111 -11.15 27.86 30.45
C ILE A 111 -11.31 27.56 28.95
N CYS A 112 -11.04 28.54 28.07
CA CYS A 112 -11.06 28.33 26.62
C CYS A 112 -9.92 27.44 26.11
N ALA A 113 -8.79 27.36 26.80
CA ALA A 113 -7.66 26.52 26.40
C ALA A 113 -7.80 25.05 26.84
N LEU A 114 -8.63 24.78 27.85
CA LEU A 114 -8.91 23.43 28.36
C LEU A 114 -10.03 22.70 27.59
N ALA A 115 -10.79 23.42 26.77
CA ALA A 115 -11.91 22.91 25.96
C ALA A 115 -11.50 22.58 24.52
#